data_AF-A0A957RPP7-F1
#
_entry.id   AF-A0A957RPP7-F1
#
_cell.length_a   1.000
_cell.length_b   1.000
_cell.length_c   1.000
_cell.angle_alpha   90.00
_cell.angle_beta   90.00
_cell.angle_gamma   90.00
#
_symmetry.space_group_name_H-M   'P 1'
#
loop_
_entity.id
_entity.type
_entity.pdbx_description
1 polymer ?
#
loop_
_entity_poly.entity_id
_entity_poly.type
_entity_poly.pdbx_seq_one_letter_code
_entity_poly.pdbx_strand_id
1 'polypeptide(L)'
;RPIWELYRRREAEITRLESLDERVDRMCELNVIEQVKNVANTTIVQDAWHRGQQVSVHGWIYSIADGLLQDLDACISSAAELNELERQ
;
A
#
# COMPACT_ATOMS: atom_id res chain seq x y z
N ARG A 1 -9.20 -2.87 3.85
CA ARG A 1 -10.14 -1.76 4.15
C ARG A 1 -10.66 -1.13 2.85
N PRO A 2 -11.88 -0.55 2.82
CA PRO A 2 -12.43 0.16 1.66
C PRO A 2 -11.73 1.49 1.34
N ILE A 3 -11.83 1.94 0.09
CA ILE A 3 -11.18 3.18 -0.41
C ILE A 3 -11.70 4.44 0.29
N TRP A 4 -13.02 4.55 0.50
CA TRP A 4 -13.62 5.74 1.12
C TRP A 4 -13.15 5.97 2.57
N GLU A 5 -12.85 4.88 3.28
CA GLU A 5 -12.34 4.95 4.66
C GLU A 5 -10.90 5.47 4.66
N LEU A 6 -10.07 4.99 3.73
CA LEU A 6 -8.71 5.47 3.53
C LEU A 6 -8.70 6.96 3.18
N TYR A 7 -9.59 7.39 2.28
CA TYR A 7 -9.75 8.81 1.92
C TYR A 7 -10.02 9.66 3.16
N ARG A 8 -11.01 9.28 3.99
CA ARG A 8 -11.36 10.02 5.21
C ARG A 8 -10.18 10.13 6.18
N ARG A 9 -9.38 9.08 6.31
CA ARG A 9 -8.19 9.07 7.19
C ARG A 9 -7.04 9.93 6.66
N ARG A 10 -6.97 10.12 5.33
CA ARG A 10 -5.89 10.85 4.64
C ARG A 10 -6.37 12.16 4.01
N GLU A 11 -7.57 12.63 4.38
CA GLU A 11 -8.23 13.77 3.75
C GLU A 11 -7.35 15.03 3.76
N ALA A 12 -6.69 15.32 4.88
CA ALA A 12 -5.78 16.47 4.98
C ALA A 12 -4.55 16.38 4.07
N GLU A 13 -4.07 15.18 3.74
CA GLU A 13 -2.99 14.99 2.76
C GLU A 13 -3.50 15.22 1.33
N ILE A 14 -4.64 14.63 1.00
CA ILE A 14 -5.19 14.66 -0.36
C ILE A 14 -5.68 16.06 -0.71
N THR A 15 -6.40 16.72 0.20
CA THR A 15 -6.97 18.06 -0.03
C THR A 15 -5.93 19.17 -0.19
N ARG A 16 -4.66 18.92 0.19
CA ARG A 16 -3.55 19.85 -0.03
C ARG A 16 -3.06 19.89 -1.48
N LEU A 17 -3.38 18.88 -2.29
CA LEU A 17 -3.03 18.84 -3.70
C LEU A 17 -3.95 19.76 -4.51
N GLU A 18 -3.42 20.42 -5.53
CA GLU A 18 -4.11 21.51 -6.22
C GLU A 18 -5.11 20.98 -7.25
N SER A 19 -4.72 19.97 -8.03
CA SER A 19 -5.56 19.41 -9.09
C SER A 19 -6.32 18.16 -8.65
N LEU A 20 -7.42 17.85 -9.35
CA LEU A 20 -8.15 16.59 -9.13
C LEU A 20 -7.31 15.37 -9.53
N ASP A 21 -6.55 15.48 -10.62
CA ASP A 21 -5.75 14.39 -11.15
C ASP A 21 -4.66 13.98 -10.13
N GLU A 22 -3.92 14.94 -9.57
CA GLU A 22 -2.94 14.67 -8.51
C GLU A 22 -3.59 14.01 -7.28
N ARG A 23 -4.81 14.41 -6.91
CA ARG A 23 -5.55 13.81 -5.80
C ARG A 23 -5.93 12.37 -6.08
N VAL A 24 -6.35 12.08 -7.30
CA VAL A 24 -6.72 10.72 -7.73
C VAL A 24 -5.48 9.84 -7.78
N ASP A 25 -4.41 10.30 -8.39
CA ASP A 25 -3.14 9.56 -8.48
C ASP A 25 -2.61 9.25 -7.08
N ARG A 26 -2.55 10.25 -6.20
CA ARG A 26 -2.12 10.05 -4.81
C ARG A 26 -3.03 9.07 -4.06
N MET A 27 -4.34 9.13 -4.30
CA MET A 27 -5.27 8.18 -3.69
C MET A 27 -5.06 6.75 -4.17
N CYS A 28 -4.73 6.56 -5.44
CA CYS A 28 -4.38 5.26 -6.00
C CYS A 28 -3.10 4.71 -5.35
N GLU A 29 -2.04 5.53 -5.23
CA GLU A 29 -0.80 5.15 -4.54
C GLU A 29 -1.07 4.72 -3.09
N LEU A 30 -1.78 5.55 -2.33
CA LEU A 30 -2.13 5.27 -0.93
C LEU A 30 -2.97 4.00 -0.82
N ASN A 31 -3.85 3.75 -1.80
CA ASN A 31 -4.64 2.52 -1.82
C ASN A 31 -3.75 1.28 -1.96
N VAL A 32 -2.82 1.29 -2.91
CA VAL A 32 -1.88 0.17 -3.13
C VAL A 32 -1.09 -0.10 -1.86
N ILE A 33 -0.50 0.94 -1.24
CA ILE A 33 0.27 0.81 0.00
C ILE A 33 -0.58 0.19 1.12
N GLU A 34 -1.82 0.66 1.31
CA GLU A 34 -2.72 0.11 2.32
C GLU A 34 -3.12 -1.34 2.02
N GLN A 35 -3.29 -1.71 0.74
CA GLN A 35 -3.61 -3.09 0.38
C GLN A 35 -2.43 -4.03 0.56
N VAL A 36 -1.19 -3.59 0.31
CA VAL A 36 0.02 -4.36 0.65
C VAL A 36 0.02 -4.70 2.13
N LYS A 37 -0.25 -3.72 3.00
CA LYS A 37 -0.38 -3.96 4.45
C LYS A 37 -1.52 -4.94 4.78
N ASN A 38 -2.68 -4.81 4.13
CA ASN A 38 -3.80 -5.72 4.36
C ASN A 38 -3.46 -7.16 3.97
N VAL A 39 -2.79 -7.37 2.82
CA VAL A 39 -2.36 -8.69 2.36
C VAL A 39 -1.31 -9.27 3.29
N ALA A 40 -0.31 -8.47 3.68
CA ALA A 40 0.71 -8.85 4.64
C ALA A 40 0.13 -9.27 6.01
N ASN A 41 -0.97 -8.65 6.43
CA ASN A 41 -1.69 -8.98 7.68
C ASN A 41 -2.58 -10.23 7.60
N THR A 42 -2.76 -10.84 6.43
CA THR A 42 -3.56 -12.06 6.33
C THR A 42 -2.89 -13.23 7.04
N THR A 43 -3.70 -14.13 7.63
CA THR A 43 -3.18 -15.35 8.27
C THR A 43 -2.33 -16.19 7.31
N ILE A 44 -2.69 -16.22 6.03
CA ILE A 44 -1.97 -16.97 5.00
C ILE A 44 -0.51 -16.50 4.88
N VAL A 45 -0.28 -15.19 4.83
CA VAL A 45 1.06 -14.60 4.70
C VAL A 45 1.81 -14.67 6.02
N GLN A 46 1.15 -14.38 7.14
CA GLN A 46 1.73 -14.50 8.48
C GLN A 46 2.20 -15.92 8.78
N ASP A 47 1.37 -16.92 8.49
CA ASP A 47 1.70 -18.34 8.65
C ASP A 47 2.83 -18.75 7.69
N ALA A 48 2.95 -18.11 6.52
CA ALA A 48 4.06 -18.35 5.58
C ALA A 48 5.38 -17.89 6.15
N TRP A 49 5.42 -16.71 6.75
CA TRP A 49 6.60 -16.24 7.45
C TRP A 49 6.91 -17.07 8.69
N HIS A 50 5.89 -17.46 9.46
CA HIS A 50 6.07 -18.28 10.66
C HIS A 50 6.68 -19.66 10.36
N ARG A 51 6.29 -20.28 9.24
CA ARG A 51 6.88 -21.56 8.79
C ARG A 51 8.22 -21.41 8.03
N GLY A 52 8.78 -20.21 7.98
CA GLY A 52 10.06 -19.91 7.32
C GLY A 52 10.01 -19.90 5.79
N GLN A 53 8.82 -19.80 5.19
CA GLN A 53 8.70 -19.67 3.74
C GLN A 53 9.08 -18.24 3.32
N GLN A 54 9.94 -18.13 2.30
CA GLN A 54 10.33 -16.84 1.72
C GLN A 54 9.22 -16.34 0.80
N VAL A 55 8.46 -15.35 1.27
CA VAL A 55 7.39 -14.66 0.53
C VAL A 55 7.52 -13.17 0.77
N SER A 56 7.36 -12.38 -0.29
CA SER A 56 7.37 -10.92 -0.24
C SER A 56 6.10 -10.38 -0.89
N VAL A 57 5.54 -9.31 -0.32
CA VAL A 57 4.38 -8.60 -0.86
C VAL A 57 4.86 -7.25 -1.39
N HIS A 58 4.66 -7.00 -2.68
CA HIS A 58 5.10 -5.79 -3.37
C HIS A 58 3.91 -4.95 -3.83
N GLY A 59 4.01 -3.63 -3.69
CA GLY A 59 3.02 -2.66 -4.16
C GLY A 59 3.52 -1.91 -5.39
N TRP A 60 2.94 -2.22 -6.55
CA TRP A 60 3.20 -1.52 -7.80
C TRP A 60 1.95 -0.82 -8.30
N ILE A 61 2.15 0.28 -9.02
CA ILE A 61 1.10 1.00 -9.72
C ILE A 61 1.50 1.15 -11.19
N TYR A 62 0.51 1.13 -12.07
CA TYR A 62 0.72 1.30 -13.50
C TYR A 62 -0.18 2.42 -14.01
N SER A 63 0.41 3.36 -14.74
CA SER A 63 -0.33 4.44 -15.39
C SER A 63 -0.75 4.02 -16.80
N ILE A 64 -2.06 4.12 -17.08
CA ILE A 64 -2.60 3.83 -18.40
C ILE A 64 -2.23 4.92 -19.41
N ALA A 65 -2.00 6.14 -18.93
CA ALA A 65 -1.74 7.30 -19.78
C ALA A 65 -0.36 7.24 -20.45
N ASP A 66 0.67 6.80 -19.73
CA ASP A 66 2.06 6.76 -20.20
C ASP A 66 2.64 5.34 -20.30
N GLY A 67 1.95 4.34 -19.75
CA GLY A 67 2.38 2.95 -19.76
C GLY A 67 3.52 2.62 -18.79
N LEU A 68 3.79 3.49 -17.81
CA LEU A 68 4.87 3.30 -16.85
C LEU A 68 4.39 2.51 -15.64
N LEU A 69 5.17 1.47 -15.30
CA LEU A 69 5.06 0.75 -14.03
C LEU A 69 5.97 1.45 -13.01
N GLN A 70 5.40 1.83 -11.88
CA GLN A 70 6.09 2.50 -10.79
C GLN A 70 6.06 1.62 -9.54
N ASP A 71 7.24 1.43 -8.94
CA ASP A 71 7.36 0.86 -7.61
C ASP A 71 7.08 1.94 -6.57
N LEU A 72 6.25 1.62 -5.58
CA LEU A 72 5.89 2.55 -4.49
C LEU A 72 6.76 2.35 -3.25
N ASP A 73 7.87 1.62 -3.38
CA ASP A 73 8.76 1.21 -2.28
C ASP A 73 7.99 0.47 -1.16
N ALA A 74 6.83 -0.11 -1.51
CA ALA A 74 5.94 -0.82 -0.61
C ALA A 74 6.24 -2.32 -0.69
N CYS A 75 7.34 -2.73 -0.08
CA CYS A 75 7.75 -4.13 0.02
C CYS A 75 7.72 -4.61 1.47
N ILE A 76 7.05 -5.74 1.72
CA ILE A 76 7.03 -6.39 3.03
C ILE A 76 7.39 -7.86 2.85
N SER A 77 8.49 -8.28 3.47
CA SER A 77 9.04 -9.63 3.36
C SER A 77 9.03 -10.40 4.68
N SER A 78 8.63 -9.75 5.78
CA SER A 78 8.53 -10.41 7.09
C SER A 78 7.52 -9.77 8.02
N ALA A 79 7.09 -10.54 9.03
CA ALA A 79 6.23 -10.02 10.10
C ALA A 79 6.92 -8.91 10.92
N ALA A 80 8.25 -8.93 11.03
CA ALA A 80 9.01 -7.89 11.73
C ALA A 80 8.93 -6.54 11.00
N GLU A 81 9.10 -6.55 9.67
CA GLU A 81 8.96 -5.36 8.84
C GLU A 81 7.54 -4.78 8.88
N LEU A 82 6.51 -5.65 8.85
CA LEU A 82 5.13 -5.21 8.95
C LEU A 82 4.86 -4.49 10.28
N ASN A 83 5.34 -5.04 11.39
CA ASN A 83 5.17 -4.43 12.72
C ASN A 83 5.87 -3.06 12.85
N GLU A 84 7.01 -2.87 12.18
CA GLU A 84 7.71 -1.58 12.14
C GLU A 84 6.90 -0.53 11.37
N LEU A 85 6.33 -0.92 10.22
CA LEU A 85 5.48 -0.06 9.38
C LEU A 85 4.11 0.29 9.99
N GLU A 86 3.65 -0.46 10.98
CA GLU A 86 2.42 -0.16 11.73
C GLU A 86 2.65 0.74 12.94
N ARG A 87 3.90 0.87 13.40
CA ARG A 87 4.29 1.74 14.51
C ARG A 87 4.55 3.20 14.09
N GLN A 88 4.64 3.46 12.79
CA GLN A 88 4.83 4.78 12.18
C GLN A 88 3.48 5.42 11.78
#